data_AF-A0A7Y1XAN2-F1
#
_entry.id   AF-A0A7Y1XAN2-F1
#
_cell.length_a   1.000
_cell.length_b   1.000
_cell.length_c   1.000
_cell.angle_alpha   90.00
_cell.angle_beta   90.00
_cell.angle_gamma   90.00
#
_symmetry.space_group_name_H-M   'P 1'
#
loop_
_entity.id
_entity.type
_entity.pdbx_description
1 polymer ?
#
loop_
_entity_poly.entity_id
_entity_poly.type
_entity_poly.pdbx_seq_one_letter_code
_entity_poly.pdbx_strand_id
1 'polypeptide(L)' 'MASNVGNWQWVAGSGVDAAPYFRIFNPTTQIQKFDKNKAYIKKWVPDLEETSYPDPIVEHKFARERCLETYKSALN' A
#
# COMPACT_ATOMS: atom_id res chain seq x y z
N MET A 1 3.65 -4.98 22.74
CA MET A 1 4.56 -4.36 21.75
C MET A 1 4.93 -5.31 20.60
N ALA A 2 5.03 -6.63 20.86
CA ALA A 2 5.40 -7.65 19.86
C ALA A 2 4.51 -7.67 18.60
N SER A 3 3.18 -7.56 18.72
CA SER A 3 2.27 -7.64 17.57
C SER A 3 2.46 -6.51 16.55
N ASN A 4 2.79 -5.29 17.00
CA ASN A 4 3.04 -4.18 16.10
C ASN A 4 4.32 -4.40 15.29
N VAL A 5 5.40 -4.84 15.95
CA VAL A 5 6.69 -5.11 15.29
C VAL A 5 6.56 -6.23 14.26
N GLY A 6 5.87 -7.33 14.61
CA GLY A 6 5.62 -8.44 13.68
C GLY A 6 4.78 -8.02 12.47
N ASN A 7 3.74 -7.20 12.68
CA ASN A 7 2.92 -6.70 11.57
C ASN A 7 3.72 -5.81 10.61
N TRP A 8 4.57 -4.93 11.13
CA TRP A 8 5.44 -4.09 10.29
C TRP A 8 6.47 -4.91 9.51
N GLN A 9 7.06 -5.94 10.13
CA GLN A 9 7.93 -6.90 9.47
C GLN A 9 7.22 -7.60 8.30
N TRP A 10 6.01 -8.11 8.57
CA TRP A 10 5.19 -8.76 7.55
C TRP A 10 4.87 -7.85 6.35
N VAL A 11 4.47 -6.60 6.61
CA VAL A 11 4.16 -5.61 5.56
C VAL A 11 5.42 -5.20 4.78
N ALA A 12 6.56 -5.07 5.45
CA ALA A 12 7.83 -4.73 4.82
C ALA A 12 8.45 -5.88 4.01
N GLY A 13 7.84 -7.06 4.02
CA GLY A 13 8.40 -8.24 3.35
C GLY A 13 9.72 -8.72 3.99
N SER A 14 9.92 -8.42 5.28
CA SER A 14 11.13 -8.78 6.03
C SER A 14 10.76 -9.60 7.27
N GLY A 15 11.53 -10.63 7.61
CA GLY A 15 11.27 -11.48 8.79
C GLY A 15 10.59 -12.81 8.47
N VAL A 16 10.06 -13.45 9.52
CA VAL A 16 9.48 -14.82 9.47
C VAL A 16 8.02 -14.74 9.00
N ASP A 17 7.67 -15.51 7.96
CA ASP A 17 6.35 -15.53 7.30
C ASP A 17 5.91 -14.21 6.65
N ALA A 18 6.88 -13.38 6.24
CA ALA A 18 6.58 -12.11 5.59
C ALA A 18 5.95 -12.31 4.20
N ALA A 19 5.11 -11.35 3.79
CA ALA A 19 4.62 -11.30 2.42
C ALA A 19 5.81 -11.26 1.44
N PRO A 20 5.75 -11.99 0.30
CA PRO A 20 6.84 -11.94 -0.68
C PRO A 20 7.11 -10.49 -1.10
N TYR A 21 8.38 -10.09 -1.25
CA TYR A 21 8.76 -8.70 -1.55
C TYR A 21 8.10 -8.12 -2.82
N PHE A 22 7.74 -8.98 -3.78
CA PHE A 22 7.05 -8.59 -5.01
C PHE A 22 5.55 -8.35 -4.81
N ARG A 23 5.00 -8.65 -3.63
CA ARG A 23 3.59 -8.42 -3.28
C ARG A 23 3.36 -6.96 -2.89
N ILE A 24 3.26 -6.12 -3.91
CA ILE A 24 2.99 -4.69 -3.77
C ILE A 24 1.49 -4.46 -3.92
N PHE A 25 0.81 -4.03 -2.86
CA PHE A 25 -0.61 -3.75 -2.88
C PHE A 25 -0.93 -2.48 -3.68
N ASN A 26 -1.92 -2.57 -4.57
CA ASN A 26 -2.46 -1.41 -5.28
C ASN A 26 -3.60 -0.79 -4.45
N PRO A 27 -3.47 0.47 -3.99
CA PRO A 27 -4.49 1.11 -3.15
C PRO A 27 -5.88 1.12 -3.80
N THR A 28 -5.96 1.40 -5.10
CA THR A 28 -7.23 1.47 -5.84
C THR A 28 -7.94 0.13 -5.88
N THR A 29 -7.21 -0.98 -6.11
CA THR A 29 -7.83 -2.31 -6.15
C THR A 29 -8.20 -2.81 -4.76
N GLN A 30 -7.46 -2.42 -3.71
CA GLN A 30 -7.84 -2.72 -2.33
C GLN A 30 -9.17 -2.04 -1.97
N ILE A 31 -9.37 -0.78 -2.35
CA ILE A 31 -10.63 -0.07 -2.15
C ILE A 31 -11.78 -0.80 -2.86
N GLN A 32 -11.62 -1.13 -4.14
CA GLN A 32 -12.65 -1.86 -4.90
C GLN A 32 -12.99 -3.22 -4.30
N LYS A 33 -12.03 -3.88 -3.63
CA LYS A 33 -12.24 -5.19 -3.03
C LYS A 33 -12.91 -5.12 -1.66
N PHE A 34 -12.47 -4.21 -0.80
CA PHE A 34 -12.83 -4.19 0.62
C PHE A 34 -13.79 -3.05 1.01
N ASP A 35 -13.88 -1.98 0.23
CA ASP A 35 -14.78 -0.84 0.47
C ASP A 35 -15.51 -0.43 -0.83
N LYS A 36 -16.26 -1.38 -1.41
CA LYS A 36 -17.00 -1.18 -2.68
C LYS A 36 -17.92 0.04 -2.68
N ASN A 37 -18.55 0.32 -1.53
CA ASN A 37 -19.50 1.43 -1.37
C ASN A 37 -18.82 2.72 -0.90
N LYS A 38 -17.49 2.72 -0.74
CA LYS A 38 -16.69 3.81 -0.16
C LYS A 38 -17.22 4.27 1.21
N ALA A 39 -17.83 3.38 1.98
CA ALA A 39 -18.50 3.75 3.24
C ALA A 39 -17.48 4.11 4.33
N TYR A 40 -16.35 3.38 4.37
CA TYR A 40 -15.26 3.70 5.28
C TYR A 40 -14.56 4.99 4.84
N ILE A 41 -14.27 5.12 3.56
CA ILE A 41 -13.65 6.31 2.99
C ILE A 41 -14.48 7.56 3.26
N LYS A 42 -15.79 7.55 2.95
CA LYS A 42 -16.68 8.71 3.18
C LYS A 42 -16.77 9.13 4.64
N LYS A 43 -16.57 8.20 5.58
CA LYS A 43 -16.57 8.50 7.02
C LYS A 43 -15.31 9.25 7.46
N TRP A 44 -14.15 8.91 6.91
CA TRP A 44 -12.85 9.40 7.39
C TRP A 44 -12.21 10.45 6.47
N VAL A 45 -12.56 10.44 5.19
CA VAL A 45 -12.09 11.36 4.15
C VAL A 45 -13.31 11.76 3.30
N PRO A 46 -14.23 12.57 3.86
CA PRO A 46 -15.45 12.98 3.16
C PRO A 46 -15.13 13.78 1.89
N ASP A 47 -14.03 14.53 1.90
CA ASP A 47 -13.65 15.47 0.84
C ASP A 47 -12.88 14.79 -0.32
N LEU A 48 -12.77 13.46 -0.33
CA LEU A 48 -11.97 12.72 -1.34
C LEU A 48 -12.38 13.00 -2.79
N GLU A 49 -13.66 13.31 -3.02
CA GLU A 49 -14.21 13.57 -4.37
C GLU A 49 -14.26 15.08 -4.69
N GLU A 50 -13.77 15.93 -3.80
CA GLU A 50 -13.68 17.37 -4.05
C GLU A 50 -12.44 17.72 -4.86
N THR A 51 -12.55 18.76 -5.69
CA THR A 51 -11.41 19.32 -6.46
C THR A 51 -10.32 19.90 -5.55
N SER A 52 -10.63 20.16 -4.27
CA SER A 52 -9.69 20.59 -3.24
C SER A 52 -8.75 19.46 -2.81
N TYR A 53 -9.14 18.19 -3.05
CA TYR A 53 -8.37 17.04 -2.62
C TYR A 53 -7.09 16.90 -3.45
N PRO A 54 -5.93 16.64 -2.80
CA PRO A 54 -4.67 16.56 -3.52
C PRO A 54 -4.64 15.37 -4.47
N ASP A 55 -4.01 15.58 -5.62
CA ASP A 55 -3.66 14.51 -6.53
C ASP A 55 -2.71 13.49 -5.86
N PRO A 56 -2.68 12.23 -6.33
CA PRO A 56 -1.74 11.23 -5.84
C PRO A 56 -0.29 11.75 -5.88
N ILE A 57 0.37 11.75 -4.72
CA ILE A 57 1.77 12.20 -4.57
C ILE A 57 2.77 11.41 -5.43
N VAL A 58 2.39 10.20 -5.84
CA VAL A 58 3.21 9.31 -6.68
C VAL A 58 2.30 8.42 -7.53
N GLU A 59 2.68 8.21 -8.78
CA GLU A 59 2.02 7.23 -9.63
C GLU A 59 2.34 5.81 -9.14
N HIS A 60 1.30 4.98 -8.95
CA HIS A 60 1.48 3.63 -8.39
C HIS A 60 2.38 2.73 -9.26
N LYS A 61 2.29 2.84 -10.59
CA LYS A 61 3.12 2.04 -11.51
C LYS A 61 4.60 2.36 -11.32
N PHE A 62 4.96 3.63 -11.36
CA PHE A 62 6.32 4.12 -11.11
C PHE A 62 6.83 3.67 -9.72
N ALA A 63 6.03 3.88 -8.66
CA ALA A 63 6.41 3.48 -7.31
C ALA A 63 6.66 1.97 -7.19
N ARG A 64 5.82 1.16 -7.86
CA ARG A 64 5.94 -0.30 -7.89
C ARG A 64 7.22 -0.74 -8.59
N GLU A 65 7.52 -0.19 -9.76
CA GLU A 65 8.71 -0.52 -10.54
C GLU A 65 9.99 -0.19 -9.74
N ARG A 66 10.07 1.03 -9.17
CA ARG A 66 11.19 1.44 -8.32
C ARG A 66 11.41 0.51 -7.13
N CYS A 67 10.32 0.08 -6.48
CA CYS A 67 10.39 -0.87 -5.37
C CYS A 67 10.97 -2.22 -5.82
N LEU A 68 10.45 -2.80 -6.90
CA LEU A 68 10.92 -4.08 -7.42
C LEU A 68 12.39 -4.04 -7.86
N GLU A 69 12.82 -2.95 -8.50
CA GLU A 69 14.22 -2.75 -8.90
C GLU A 69 15.15 -2.66 -7.68
N THR A 70 14.76 -1.89 -6.67
CA THR A 70 15.54 -1.74 -5.44
C THR A 70 15.71 -3.09 -4.73
N TYR A 71 14.62 -3.85 -4.56
CA TYR A 71 14.68 -5.19 -3.97
C TYR A 71 15.55 -6.15 -4.80
N LYS A 72 15.45 -6.13 -6.13
CA LYS A 72 16.31 -6.94 -7.00
C LYS A 72 17.79 -6.59 -6.82
N SER A 73 18.12 -5.30 -6.73
CA SER A 73 19.51 -4.87 -6.52
C SER A 73 20.06 -5.24 -5.14
N ALA A 74 19.20 -5.32 -4.11
CA ALA A 74 19.60 -5.70 -2.76
C ALA A 74 19.76 -7.21 -2.55
N LEU A 75 19.19 -8.03 -3.44
CA LEU A 75 19.25 -9.50 -3.40
C LEU A 75 20.39 -10.08 -4.25
N ASN A 76 21.00 -9.27 -5.12
CA ASN A 76 22.20 -9.60 -5.89
C ASN A 76 23.45 -9.16 -5.14
#